data_AF-A0A8S3WTT6-F1
#
_entry.id   AF-A0A8S3WTT6-F1
#
_cell.length_a   1.000
_cell.length_b   1.000
_cell.length_c   1.000
_cell.angle_alpha   90.00
_cell.angle_beta   90.00
_cell.angle_gamma   90.00
#
_symmetry.space_group_name_H-M   'P 1'
#
loop_
_entity.id
_entity.type
_entity.pdbx_description
1 polymer ?
#
loop_
_entity_poly.entity_id
_entity_poly.type
_entity_poly.pdbx_seq_one_letter_code
_entity_poly.pdbx_strand_id
1 'polypeptide(L)'
;MSFQYSNVQYTEMVRTLAQCGDNVALACRTFNQRYGTRIDRRTMLAATQRLHDHGTFRPNTAIDRGANVRRRNLQNEILDYFDENPHASTREAAGRFQCSHMHVWRTLRGDKEHPFHLRKCQELTPNDYAPRLQFSRWLLENWQRNIICF
;
A
#
# COMPACT_ATOMS: atom_id res chain seq x y z
N MET A 1 -3.71 27.72 -10.20
CA MET A 1 -2.26 27.46 -9.95
C MET A 1 -2.00 27.62 -8.47
N SER A 2 -1.76 26.53 -7.72
CA SER A 2 -1.33 26.65 -6.32
C SER A 2 0.16 26.94 -6.29
N PHE A 3 0.55 28.15 -5.91
CA PHE A 3 1.94 28.41 -5.52
C PHE A 3 2.24 27.54 -4.30
N GLN A 4 3.11 26.55 -4.46
CA GLN A 4 3.48 25.66 -3.38
C GLN A 4 4.57 26.35 -2.56
N TYR A 5 4.22 26.82 -1.36
CA TYR A 5 5.16 27.44 -0.44
C TYR A 5 6.13 26.39 0.14
N SER A 6 7.33 26.82 0.50
CA SER A 6 8.31 25.94 1.16
C SER A 6 7.88 25.63 2.60
N ASN A 7 8.41 24.55 3.18
CA ASN A 7 8.15 24.22 4.58
C ASN A 7 8.57 25.36 5.53
N VAL A 8 9.66 26.07 5.20
CA VAL A 8 10.12 27.25 5.96
C VAL A 8 9.05 28.36 5.92
N GLN A 9 8.52 28.67 4.74
CA GLN A 9 7.47 29.67 4.60
C GLN A 9 6.22 29.28 5.39
N TYR A 10 5.82 28.01 5.38
CA TYR A 10 4.69 27.55 6.19
C TYR A 10 4.94 27.66 7.69
N THR A 11 6.13 27.34 8.17
CA THR A 11 6.50 27.54 9.58
C THR A 11 6.39 29.01 9.97
N GLU A 12 6.89 29.92 9.13
CA GLU A 12 6.79 31.36 9.37
C GLU A 12 5.35 31.88 9.32
N MET A 13 4.48 31.28 8.50
CA MET A 13 3.04 31.57 8.53
C MET A 13 2.42 31.23 9.88
N VAL A 14 2.70 30.05 10.44
CA VAL A 14 2.20 29.63 11.76
C VAL A 14 2.72 30.56 12.86
N ARG A 15 4.03 30.86 12.86
CA ARG A 15 4.66 31.75 13.84
C ARG A 15 4.06 33.15 13.81
N THR A 16 3.86 33.69 12.61
CA THR A 16 3.28 35.03 12.45
C THR A 16 1.82 35.07 12.91
N LEU A 17 1.05 34.02 12.63
CA LEU A 17 -0.32 33.91 13.11
C LEU A 17 -0.39 33.88 14.65
N ALA A 18 0.47 33.09 15.28
CA ALA A 18 0.56 33.02 16.74
C ALA A 18 0.96 34.37 17.37
N GLN A 19 1.92 35.09 16.77
CA GLN A 19 2.32 36.43 17.23
C GLN A 19 1.18 37.46 17.11
N CYS A 20 0.27 37.28 16.16
CA CYS A 20 -0.88 38.14 15.94
C CYS A 20 -2.12 37.72 16.76
N GLY A 21 -2.00 36.77 17.69
CA GLY A 21 -3.12 36.29 18.51
C GLY A 21 -4.25 35.70 17.67
N ASP A 22 -3.91 34.90 16.66
CA ASP A 22 -4.83 34.25 15.72
C ASP A 22 -5.64 35.22 14.83
N ASN A 23 -5.31 36.51 14.82
CA ASN A 23 -5.87 37.46 13.86
C ASN A 23 -5.22 37.27 12.48
N VAL A 24 -5.87 36.49 11.62
CA VAL A 24 -5.40 36.15 10.28
C VAL A 24 -5.20 37.38 9.39
N ALA A 25 -6.07 38.40 9.50
CA ALA A 25 -5.97 39.58 8.66
C ALA A 25 -4.72 40.40 9.00
N LEU A 26 -4.41 40.53 10.29
CA LEU A 26 -3.18 41.15 10.76
C LEU A 26 -1.97 40.29 10.38
N ALA A 27 -2.04 38.98 10.60
CA ALA A 27 -0.95 38.04 10.31
C ALA A 27 -0.54 38.05 8.83
N CYS A 28 -1.50 38.07 7.89
CA CYS A 28 -1.18 38.17 6.47
C CYS A 28 -0.50 39.49 6.11
N ARG A 29 -0.91 40.61 6.73
CA ARG A 29 -0.28 41.93 6.51
C ARG A 29 1.15 41.94 7.05
N THR A 30 1.35 41.49 8.28
CA THR A 30 2.67 41.39 8.92
C THR A 30 3.60 40.45 8.15
N PHE A 31 3.09 39.31 7.68
CA PHE A 31 3.85 38.37 6.86
C PHE A 31 4.29 39.00 5.53
N ASN A 32 3.37 39.68 4.84
CA ASN A 32 3.69 40.38 3.60
C ASN A 32 4.71 41.50 3.80
N GLN A 33 4.62 42.24 4.92
CA GLN A 33 5.60 43.27 5.27
C GLN A 33 6.99 42.71 5.55
N ARG A 34 7.08 41.53 6.19
CA ARG A 34 8.36 40.89 6.54
C ARG A 34 9.04 40.18 5.37
N TYR A 35 8.26 39.48 4.53
CA TYR A 35 8.80 38.57 3.51
C TYR A 35 8.47 39.00 2.07
N GLY A 36 7.81 40.14 1.87
CA GLY A 36 7.43 40.66 0.54
C GLY A 36 6.46 39.77 -0.25
N THR A 37 5.95 38.70 0.37
CA THR A 37 5.13 37.69 -0.28
C THR A 37 3.68 37.83 0.18
N ARG A 38 2.79 38.16 -0.75
CA ARG A 38 1.36 38.22 -0.46
C ARG A 38 0.78 36.82 -0.38
N ILE A 39 0.22 36.51 0.79
CA ILE A 39 -0.46 35.24 1.07
C ILE A 39 -1.96 35.47 1.22
N ASP A 40 -2.76 34.49 0.78
CA ASP A 40 -4.19 34.50 1.04
C ASP A 40 -4.49 33.99 2.46
N ARG A 41 -5.56 34.52 3.07
CA ARG A 41 -6.01 34.12 4.41
C ARG A 41 -6.29 32.63 4.49
N ARG A 42 -6.91 32.07 3.43
CA ARG A 42 -7.21 30.63 3.36
C ARG A 42 -5.95 29.79 3.35
N THR A 43 -4.88 30.25 2.70
CA THR A 43 -3.60 29.53 2.66
C THR A 43 -2.99 29.43 4.06
N MET A 44 -2.95 30.55 4.79
CA MET A 44 -2.39 30.60 6.14
C MET A 44 -3.17 29.71 7.11
N LEU A 45 -4.50 29.80 7.10
CA LEU A 45 -5.38 28.95 7.91
C LEU A 45 -5.30 27.47 7.52
N ALA A 46 -5.26 27.17 6.22
CA ALA A 46 -5.12 25.78 5.79
C ALA A 46 -3.77 25.19 6.20
N ALA A 47 -2.70 25.99 6.22
CA ALA A 47 -1.38 25.53 6.65
C ALA A 47 -1.37 25.20 8.15
N THR A 48 -1.96 26.06 8.99
CA THR A 48 -2.05 25.83 10.44
C THR A 48 -2.95 24.64 10.74
N GLN A 49 -4.10 24.54 10.09
CA GLN A 49 -5.03 23.43 10.27
C GLN A 49 -4.41 22.09 9.87
N ARG A 50 -3.70 22.02 8.74
CA ARG A 50 -3.05 20.77 8.30
C ARG A 50 -1.90 20.37 9.22
N LEU A 51 -1.19 21.34 9.78
CA LEU A 51 -0.18 21.06 10.81
C LEU A 51 -0.83 20.49 12.06
N HIS A 52 -1.94 21.07 12.51
CA HIS A 52 -2.68 20.61 13.68
C HIS A 52 -3.24 19.19 13.50
N ASP A 53 -3.94 18.93 12.38
CA ASP A 53 -4.69 17.70 12.19
C ASP A 53 -3.81 16.51 11.76
N HIS A 54 -2.73 16.78 11.03
CA HIS A 54 -1.94 15.74 10.36
C HIS A 54 -0.44 15.88 10.58
N GLY A 55 0.03 16.89 11.31
CA GLY A 55 1.46 17.13 11.52
C GLY A 55 2.22 17.51 10.25
N THR A 56 1.53 17.91 9.17
CA THR A 56 2.17 18.16 7.87
C THR A 56 1.71 19.47 7.22
N PHE A 57 2.65 20.18 6.60
CA PHE A 57 2.38 21.44 5.89
C PHE A 57 2.02 21.28 4.41
N ARG A 58 2.01 20.07 3.88
CA ARG A 58 1.61 19.87 2.48
C ARG A 58 0.14 19.47 2.46
N PRO A 59 -0.69 20.12 1.62
CA PRO A 59 -2.01 19.56 1.35
C PRO A 59 -1.78 18.15 0.83
N ASN A 60 -2.54 17.19 1.36
CA ASN A 60 -2.61 15.88 0.74
C ASN A 60 -3.25 16.13 -0.64
N THR A 61 -2.42 16.34 -1.66
CA THR A 61 -2.81 16.34 -3.07
C THR A 61 -3.18 14.92 -3.44
N ALA A 62 -4.19 14.40 -2.75
CA ALA A 62 -4.99 13.30 -3.20
C ALA A 62 -5.76 13.81 -4.41
N ILE A 63 -5.04 13.84 -5.54
CA ILE A 63 -5.60 13.70 -6.89
C ILE A 63 -6.55 12.46 -6.95
N ASP A 64 -6.52 11.61 -5.93
CA ASP A 64 -7.09 10.27 -5.94
C ASP A 64 -8.19 10.01 -4.91
N ARG A 65 -8.92 10.98 -4.30
CA ARG A 65 -10.00 10.58 -3.36
C ARG A 65 -10.98 9.56 -3.96
N GLY A 66 -11.33 9.70 -5.24
CA GLY A 66 -12.15 8.73 -5.97
C GLY A 66 -11.39 7.46 -6.41
N ALA A 67 -10.16 7.59 -6.89
CA ALA A 67 -9.41 6.42 -7.34
C ALA A 67 -8.82 5.58 -6.18
N ASN A 68 -8.63 6.15 -5.00
CA ASN A 68 -8.25 5.42 -3.79
C ASN A 68 -9.42 4.57 -3.29
N VAL A 69 -10.66 5.09 -3.33
CA VAL A 69 -11.85 4.30 -2.99
C VAL A 69 -12.05 3.17 -4.00
N ARG A 70 -11.98 3.46 -5.31
CA ARG A 70 -12.09 2.40 -6.35
C ARG A 70 -10.98 1.35 -6.22
N ARG A 71 -9.74 1.75 -5.94
CA ARG A 71 -8.63 0.82 -5.70
C ARG A 71 -8.86 -0.02 -4.45
N ARG A 72 -9.38 0.57 -3.37
CA ARG A 72 -9.66 -0.16 -2.14
C ARG A 72 -10.81 -1.17 -2.32
N ASN A 73 -11.86 -0.79 -3.03
CA ASN A 73 -12.95 -1.71 -3.37
C ASN A 73 -12.43 -2.89 -4.20
N LEU A 74 -11.62 -2.60 -5.23
CA LEU A 74 -11.00 -3.65 -6.05
C LEU A 74 -10.09 -4.57 -5.22
N GLN A 75 -9.34 -4.02 -4.26
CA GLN A 75 -8.50 -4.82 -3.37
C GLN A 75 -9.34 -5.77 -2.50
N ASN A 76 -10.45 -5.29 -1.94
CA ASN A 76 -11.36 -6.12 -1.15
C ASN A 76 -11.99 -7.21 -2.02
N GLU A 77 -12.48 -6.89 -3.22
CA GLU A 77 -13.05 -7.88 -4.15
C GLU A 77 -12.03 -8.96 -4.53
N ILE A 78 -10.75 -8.59 -4.68
CA ILE A 78 -9.66 -9.54 -4.92
C ILE A 78 -9.48 -10.48 -3.71
N LEU A 79 -9.48 -9.94 -2.49
CA LEU A 79 -9.31 -10.74 -1.27
C LEU A 79 -10.48 -11.72 -1.09
N ASP A 80 -11.72 -11.23 -1.20
CA ASP A 80 -12.94 -12.05 -1.10
C ASP A 80 -12.92 -13.21 -2.12
N TYR A 81 -12.41 -12.98 -3.33
CA TYR A 81 -12.27 -14.03 -4.33
C TYR A 81 -11.29 -15.14 -3.93
N PHE A 82 -10.20 -14.80 -3.25
CA PHE A 82 -9.23 -15.79 -2.77
C PHE A 82 -9.71 -16.53 -1.53
N ASP A 83 -10.56 -15.91 -0.70
CA ASP A 83 -11.26 -16.59 0.39
C ASP A 83 -12.19 -17.69 -0.14
N GLU A 84 -12.91 -17.41 -1.24
CA GLU A 84 -13.77 -18.40 -1.90
C GLU A 84 -12.98 -19.42 -2.73
N ASN A 85 -11.84 -19.02 -3.30
CA ASN A 85 -11.06 -19.80 -4.27
C ASN A 85 -9.55 -19.81 -3.93
N PRO A 86 -9.13 -20.50 -2.85
CA PRO A 86 -7.74 -20.43 -2.35
C PRO A 86 -6.70 -21.01 -3.34
N HIS A 87 -7.14 -21.80 -4.32
CA HIS A 87 -6.29 -22.44 -5.32
C HIS A 87 -6.23 -21.70 -6.66
N ALA A 88 -6.96 -20.59 -6.80
CA ALA A 88 -6.93 -19.78 -8.00
C ALA A 88 -5.52 -19.24 -8.23
N SER A 89 -5.15 -19.06 -9.50
CA SER A 89 -3.89 -18.39 -9.81
C SER A 89 -4.05 -16.87 -9.75
N THR A 90 -2.99 -16.15 -9.40
CA THR A 90 -2.96 -14.68 -9.49
C THR A 90 -3.16 -14.18 -10.92
N ARG A 91 -2.94 -15.01 -11.96
CA ARG A 91 -3.19 -14.68 -13.38
C ARG A 91 -4.67 -14.79 -13.73
N GLU A 92 -5.31 -15.81 -13.21
CA GLU A 92 -6.75 -16.02 -13.33
C GLU A 92 -7.53 -14.88 -12.66
N ALA A 93 -7.17 -14.53 -11.42
CA ALA A 93 -7.74 -13.37 -10.73
C ALA A 93 -7.51 -12.06 -11.52
N ALA A 94 -6.31 -11.86 -12.06
CA ALA A 94 -6.00 -10.68 -12.89
C ALA A 94 -6.89 -10.58 -14.13
N GLY A 95 -7.17 -11.71 -14.79
CA GLY A 95 -8.11 -11.78 -15.90
C GLY A 95 -9.55 -11.46 -15.49
N ARG A 96 -9.99 -11.99 -14.34
CA ARG A 96 -11.34 -11.74 -13.78
C ARG A 96 -11.56 -10.26 -13.44
N PHE A 97 -10.60 -9.66 -12.75
CA PHE A 97 -10.68 -8.29 -12.23
C PHE A 97 -10.11 -7.22 -13.18
N GLN A 98 -9.74 -7.61 -14.41
CA GLN A 98 -9.18 -6.73 -15.44
C GLN A 98 -8.03 -5.85 -14.91
N CYS A 99 -7.16 -6.43 -14.09
CA CYS A 99 -6.04 -5.74 -13.48
C CYS A 99 -4.72 -6.46 -13.79
N SER A 100 -3.59 -5.84 -13.45
CA SER A 100 -2.29 -6.52 -13.58
C SER A 100 -2.17 -7.62 -12.52
N HIS A 101 -1.63 -8.78 -12.91
CA HIS A 101 -1.20 -9.81 -11.97
C HIS A 101 -0.34 -9.29 -10.82
N MET A 102 0.53 -8.32 -11.09
CA MET A 102 1.37 -7.73 -10.04
C MET A 102 0.55 -6.91 -9.04
N HIS A 103 -0.60 -6.36 -9.44
CA HIS A 103 -1.53 -5.69 -8.53
C HIS A 103 -2.18 -6.69 -7.58
N VAL A 104 -2.69 -7.81 -8.13
CA VAL A 104 -3.25 -8.91 -7.33
C VAL A 104 -2.22 -9.42 -6.33
N TRP A 105 -1.00 -9.71 -6.79
CA TRP A 105 0.08 -10.19 -5.93
C TRP A 105 0.45 -9.21 -4.81
N ARG A 106 0.52 -7.90 -5.10
CA ARG A 106 0.77 -6.88 -4.06
C ARG A 106 -0.36 -6.78 -3.05
N THR A 107 -1.61 -6.96 -3.48
CA THR A 107 -2.80 -6.94 -2.62
C THR A 107 -2.74 -8.09 -1.62
N LEU A 108 -2.55 -9.31 -2.12
CA LEU A 108 -2.42 -10.50 -1.27
C LEU A 108 -1.24 -10.42 -0.31
N ARG A 109 -0.08 -9.97 -0.81
CA ARG A 109 1.11 -9.77 0.04
C ARG A 109 0.89 -8.73 1.13
N GLY A 110 0.10 -7.69 0.86
CA GLY A 110 -0.25 -6.66 1.84
C GLY A 110 -1.07 -7.23 3.00
N ASP A 111 -1.98 -8.15 2.69
CA ASP A 111 -2.88 -8.78 3.67
C ASP A 111 -2.31 -10.06 4.30
N LYS A 112 -1.07 -10.44 3.93
CA LYS A 112 -0.40 -11.68 4.34
C LYS A 112 -1.10 -12.96 3.88
N GLU A 113 -1.93 -12.84 2.84
CA GLU A 113 -2.51 -13.97 2.15
C GLU A 113 -1.48 -14.65 1.25
N HIS A 114 -1.47 -15.98 1.29
CA HIS A 114 -0.55 -16.82 0.52
C HIS A 114 -1.30 -17.86 -0.32
N PRO A 115 -2.06 -17.44 -1.36
CA PRO A 115 -2.76 -18.38 -2.22
C PRO A 115 -1.80 -19.38 -2.85
N PHE A 116 -2.15 -20.65 -2.74
CA PHE A 116 -1.35 -21.74 -3.29
C PHE A 116 -2.10 -22.36 -4.47
N HIS A 117 -1.52 -22.22 -5.66
CA HIS A 117 -2.04 -22.88 -6.85
C HIS A 117 -1.66 -24.36 -6.86
N LEU A 118 -2.63 -25.23 -6.57
CA LEU A 118 -2.45 -26.68 -6.60
C LEU A 118 -2.23 -27.17 -8.04
N ARG A 119 -0.97 -27.43 -8.41
CA ARG A 119 -0.65 -28.12 -9.66
C ARG A 119 -0.69 -29.63 -9.46
N LYS A 120 -1.65 -30.29 -10.10
CA LYS A 120 -1.69 -31.75 -10.20
C LYS A 120 -0.63 -32.20 -11.20
N CYS A 121 0.54 -32.61 -10.72
CA CYS A 121 1.66 -33.02 -11.59
C CYS A 121 1.75 -34.54 -11.83
N GLN A 122 1.12 -35.37 -10.98
CA GLN A 122 1.04 -36.83 -11.12
C GLN A 122 -0.25 -37.34 -10.47
N GLU A 123 -0.97 -38.22 -11.15
CA GLU A 123 -2.06 -38.99 -10.55
C GLU A 123 -1.44 -40.07 -9.66
N LEU A 124 -1.84 -40.14 -8.40
CA LEU A 124 -1.46 -41.25 -7.52
C LEU A 124 -2.42 -42.40 -7.77
N THR A 125 -1.93 -43.49 -8.34
CA THR A 125 -2.72 -44.72 -8.43
C THR A 125 -2.57 -45.54 -7.15
N PRO A 126 -3.55 -46.39 -6.78
CA PRO A 126 -3.43 -47.26 -5.61
C PRO A 126 -2.19 -48.16 -5.64
N ASN A 127 -1.70 -48.50 -6.84
CA ASN A 127 -0.52 -49.35 -7.03
C ASN A 127 0.80 -48.64 -6.72
N ASP A 128 0.81 -47.31 -6.66
CA ASP A 128 2.01 -46.51 -6.39
C ASP A 128 2.40 -46.47 -4.90
N TYR A 129 1.46 -46.79 -3.99
CA TYR A 129 1.69 -46.66 -2.56
C TYR A 129 2.81 -47.59 -2.06
N ALA A 130 2.74 -48.88 -2.41
CA ALA A 130 3.71 -49.86 -1.94
C ALA A 130 5.14 -49.60 -2.45
N PRO A 131 5.37 -49.33 -3.75
CA PRO A 131 6.69 -48.96 -4.25
C PRO A 131 7.23 -47.67 -3.63
N ARG A 132 6.38 -46.64 -3.45
CA ARG A 132 6.79 -45.37 -2.83
C ARG A 132 7.20 -45.56 -1.37
N LEU A 133 6.44 -46.33 -0.59
CA LEU A 133 6.74 -46.63 0.81
C LEU A 133 8.05 -47.41 0.94
N GLN A 134 8.27 -48.40 0.08
CA GLN A 134 9.52 -49.16 0.05
C GLN A 134 10.71 -48.27 -0.27
N PHE A 135 10.59 -47.41 -1.29
CA PHE A 135 11.64 -46.45 -1.63
C PHE A 135 11.93 -45.47 -0.49
N SER A 136 10.89 -44.89 0.14
CA SER A 136 11.07 -43.98 1.28
C SER A 136 11.77 -44.64 2.46
N ARG A 137 11.42 -45.90 2.78
CA ARG A 137 12.11 -46.67 3.83
C ARG A 137 13.57 -46.91 3.47
N TRP A 138 13.84 -47.37 2.25
CA TRP A 138 15.20 -47.55 1.76
C TRP A 138 16.03 -46.26 1.84
N LEU A 139 15.45 -45.12 1.45
CA LEU A 139 16.10 -43.80 1.50
C LEU A 139 16.46 -43.43 2.94
N LEU A 140 15.53 -43.61 3.89
CA LEU A 140 15.75 -43.35 5.31
C LEU A 140 16.79 -44.28 5.95
N GLU A 141 16.94 -45.50 5.46
CA GLU A 141 17.96 -46.45 5.95
C GLU A 141 19.35 -46.17 5.35
N ASN A 142 19.40 -45.59 4.15
CA ASN A 142 20.63 -45.39 3.38
C ASN A 142 21.01 -43.90 3.22
N TRP A 143 20.43 -43.00 4.02
CA TRP A 143 20.60 -41.55 3.88
C TRP A 143 22.05 -41.08 4.00
N GLN A 144 22.89 -41.75 4.80
CA GLN A 144 24.32 -41.44 4.95
C GLN A 144 25.19 -41.94 3.78
N ARG A 145 24.70 -42.93 3.01
CA ARG A 145 25.43 -43.54 1.89
C ARG A 145 25.04 -42.96 0.54
N ASN A 146 23.85 -42.37 0.44
CA ASN A 146 23.33 -41.81 -0.79
C ASN A 146 23.77 -40.37 -0.99
N ILE A 147 24.72 -40.18 -1.91
CA ILE A 147 25.09 -38.88 -2.52
C ILE A 147 23.98 -38.50 -3.52
N ILE A 148 22.75 -38.32 -3.06
CA ILE A 148 21.78 -37.52 -3.81
C ILE A 148 21.88 -36.10 -3.27
N CYS A 149 23.10 -35.57 -3.36
CA CYS A 149 23.35 -34.14 -3.30
C CYS A 149 23.08 -33.63 -4.71
N PHE A 150 21.91 -33.03 -4.92
CA PHE A 150 21.77 -31.95 -5.88
C PHE A 150 21.92 -30.63 -5.11
#